data_AF-A0A941YKL8-F1
#
_entry.id   AF-A0A941YKL8-F1
#
_cell.length_a   1.000
_cell.length_b   1.000
_cell.length_c   1.000
_cell.angle_alpha   90.00
_cell.angle_beta   90.00
_cell.angle_gamma   90.00
#
_symmetry.space_group_name_H-M   'P 1'
#
loop_
_entity.id
_entity.type
_entity.pdbx_description
1 polymer ?
#
loop_
_entity_poly.entity_id
_entity_poly.type
_entity_poly.pdbx_seq_one_letter_code
_entity_poly.pdbx_strand_id
1 'polypeptide(L)'
;MRRIVAGLVIALVAGCGGSSGGGSTGVAVSDSRRAAVIQSVNTRFAQIVAAGGDVDTQNSTIAAEMAAMPEFEETGADVDFDCAWGRFTDGRLLIIGNHPFPEGSRSPSRAVEGGRAFIAKSTKARLGHMFGQGFTQLQQPIDDMSRYLQVDGSYQIQSPPEGSLRLSDYRSVAGDGFVYFNAHGGEGKTKSGDTVFTMVSSTLHNEATDAIPEIKADWDADRLVYYTGNAGTSNGHTTYATWYGINHKFIRDYMSFGQHAIVLLNVCYTANPHVDIGRFRQAILDKGAGVVLGWSQLCESSAAFDAVKYFVDRLVAKNEFQPENPQERAFMVTQILSDMHLKGKDTNGVNGNARSDLKAFFGSGVGNVGLRPSIKYMLRDELNDYLVLHGQFGDELGVVKVNNVPATLVGGWGNDVLITRIPESGPGSDGPVWIEVNGKKSKERFLTSWRGTFTYHYADSQPNSTLVEDSTAHFHIRMDVDQYRETAGGQLLDQDPKVFYAAGDSTLKWSCGGGITDEQGTYLSWTGHNTPPFVRHNILGPSNAWTVNGVYDPATKFLVFAVQNGGIKTVHRRGQADITEAGTGGTYQMHLFADFSGPPSDVSQGDATAKFSALTVTWPPPNTFR
;
A
#
# COMPACT_ATOMS: atom_id res chain seq x y z
N MET A 1 -5.79 38.56 -45.59
CA MET A 1 -6.67 39.74 -45.64
C MET A 1 -6.88 40.23 -44.23
N ARG A 2 -6.41 41.45 -43.96
CA ARG A 2 -6.54 42.18 -42.68
C ARG A 2 -7.98 42.70 -42.55
N ARG A 3 -8.57 42.66 -41.36
CA ARG A 3 -9.58 43.65 -40.96
C ARG A 3 -9.30 44.14 -39.55
N ILE A 4 -8.90 45.40 -39.54
CA ILE A 4 -8.78 46.33 -38.42
C ILE A 4 -10.19 46.75 -38.05
N VAL A 5 -10.52 46.77 -36.75
CA VAL A 5 -11.62 47.57 -36.22
C VAL A 5 -11.07 48.42 -35.09
N ALA A 6 -10.99 49.71 -35.36
CA ALA A 6 -10.77 50.78 -34.41
C ALA A 6 -12.14 51.30 -33.94
N GLY A 7 -12.25 51.66 -32.66
CA GLY A 7 -13.40 52.37 -32.10
C GLY A 7 -13.05 52.83 -30.69
N LEU A 8 -12.53 54.04 -30.55
CA LEU A 8 -13.26 55.24 -30.11
C LEU A 8 -13.30 55.34 -28.58
N VAL A 9 -12.34 56.09 -28.04
CA VAL A 9 -12.28 56.52 -26.63
C VAL A 9 -13.19 57.75 -26.49
N ILE A 10 -14.28 57.62 -25.74
CA ILE A 10 -15.08 58.74 -25.24
C ILE A 10 -14.73 58.93 -23.77
N ALA A 11 -14.05 60.03 -23.47
CA ALA A 11 -13.85 60.52 -22.11
C ALA A 11 -15.12 61.25 -21.65
N LEU A 12 -15.68 60.82 -20.51
CA LEU A 12 -16.69 61.55 -19.76
C LEU A 12 -16.20 61.70 -18.32
N VAL A 13 -16.03 62.95 -17.90
CA VAL A 13 -15.67 63.40 -16.56
C VAL A 13 -16.92 63.99 -15.91
N ALA A 14 -17.03 63.76 -14.59
CA ALA A 14 -18.02 64.25 -13.61
C ALA A 14 -19.42 63.59 -13.69
N GLY A 15 -20.03 63.08 -12.63
CA GLY A 15 -19.75 63.07 -11.19
C GLY A 15 -21.09 63.06 -10.45
N CYS A 16 -21.27 62.20 -9.43
CA CYS A 16 -22.11 62.40 -8.24
C CYS A 16 -22.34 61.09 -7.47
N GLY A 17 -21.89 61.07 -6.21
CA GLY A 17 -22.68 60.54 -5.08
C GLY A 17 -22.98 59.04 -5.04
N GLY A 18 -21.96 58.21 -4.84
CA GLY A 18 -22.13 56.85 -4.32
C GLY A 18 -21.33 56.72 -3.04
N SER A 19 -22.03 56.67 -1.89
CA SER A 19 -21.45 56.51 -0.56
C SER A 19 -20.72 55.16 -0.47
N SER A 20 -19.44 55.16 -0.81
CA SER A 20 -18.54 54.05 -0.51
C SER A 20 -18.37 54.01 1.00
N GLY A 21 -19.02 53.05 1.65
CA GLY A 21 -18.73 52.67 3.02
C GLY A 21 -17.28 52.19 3.10
N GLY A 22 -16.36 53.13 3.33
CA GLY A 22 -14.99 52.84 3.71
C GLY A 22 -15.05 52.15 5.07
N GLY A 23 -15.01 50.82 5.07
CA GLY A 23 -14.77 50.06 6.29
C GLY A 23 -13.46 50.59 6.88
N SER A 24 -13.52 51.21 8.05
CA SER A 24 -12.34 51.68 8.73
C SER A 24 -11.41 50.49 8.89
N THR A 25 -10.24 50.54 8.25
CA THR A 25 -9.10 49.72 8.65
C THR A 25 -8.94 49.94 10.14
N GLY A 26 -9.12 48.91 10.96
CA GLY A 26 -8.98 49.04 12.41
C GLY A 26 -7.58 49.55 12.74
N VAL A 27 -7.43 50.11 13.94
CA VAL A 27 -6.16 50.71 14.36
C VAL A 27 -5.05 49.64 14.26
N ALA A 28 -3.98 49.94 13.53
CA ALA A 28 -2.87 49.01 13.36
C ALA A 28 -2.23 48.70 14.72
N VAL A 29 -2.04 47.42 15.04
CA VAL A 29 -1.30 46.98 16.22
C VAL A 29 0.17 46.86 15.83
N SER A 30 1.08 47.53 16.55
CA SER A 30 2.52 47.37 16.27
C SER A 30 2.99 45.95 16.60
N ASP A 31 4.01 45.44 15.91
CA ASP A 31 4.52 44.09 16.13
C ASP A 31 4.99 43.88 17.58
N SER A 32 5.66 44.88 18.16
CA SER A 32 6.07 44.88 19.58
C SER A 32 4.87 44.84 20.54
N ARG A 33 3.80 45.60 20.27
CA ARG A 33 2.58 45.58 21.09
C ARG A 33 1.87 44.25 20.96
N ARG A 34 1.78 43.69 19.76
CA ARG A 34 1.16 42.39 19.50
C ARG A 34 1.89 41.27 20.25
N ALA A 35 3.21 41.24 20.19
CA ALA A 35 4.03 40.28 20.96
C ALA A 35 3.79 40.40 22.47
N ALA A 36 3.70 41.62 23.01
CA ALA A 36 3.39 41.83 24.42
C ALA A 36 1.98 41.34 24.80
N VAL A 37 0.98 41.60 23.96
CA VAL A 37 -0.40 41.12 24.17
C VAL A 37 -0.48 39.60 24.13
N ILE A 38 0.13 38.97 23.13
CA ILE A 38 0.19 37.51 23.01
C ILE A 38 0.87 36.89 24.25
N GLN A 39 1.97 37.47 24.72
CA GLN A 39 2.63 36.99 25.93
C GLN A 39 1.73 37.11 27.18
N SER A 40 0.95 38.20 27.29
CA SER A 40 -0.04 38.39 28.35
C SER A 40 -1.14 37.33 28.28
N VAL A 41 -1.67 37.06 27.09
CA VAL A 41 -2.67 36.02 26.83
C VAL A 41 -2.11 34.64 27.22
N ASN A 42 -0.89 34.29 26.81
CA ASN A 42 -0.25 33.02 27.15
C ASN A 42 -0.10 32.84 28.67
N THR A 43 0.35 33.90 29.36
CA THR A 43 0.53 33.89 30.82
C THR A 43 -0.80 33.66 31.52
N ARG A 44 -1.85 34.32 31.02
CA ARG A 44 -3.16 34.26 31.62
C ARG A 44 -3.88 32.94 31.34
N PHE A 45 -3.74 32.42 30.14
CA PHE A 45 -4.24 31.10 29.78
C PHE A 45 -3.59 30.00 30.61
N ALA A 46 -2.28 30.09 30.88
CA ALA A 46 -1.59 29.19 31.80
C ALA A 46 -2.20 29.21 33.21
N GLN A 47 -2.59 30.39 33.71
CA GLN A 47 -3.25 30.54 35.01
C GLN A 47 -4.66 29.93 35.01
N ILE A 48 -5.42 30.13 33.93
CA ILE A 48 -6.76 29.57 33.77
C ILE A 48 -6.71 28.04 33.79
N VAL A 49 -5.80 27.44 33.01
CA VAL A 49 -5.64 25.97 32.97
C VAL A 49 -5.13 25.44 34.30
N ALA A 50 -4.18 26.13 34.95
CA ALA A 50 -3.70 25.73 36.27
C ALA A 50 -4.77 25.80 37.37
N ALA A 51 -5.81 26.64 37.20
CA ALA A 51 -6.96 26.69 38.10
C ALA A 51 -7.92 25.51 37.93
N GLY A 52 -7.76 24.70 36.87
CA GLY A 52 -8.63 23.57 36.55
C GLY A 52 -9.91 23.99 35.83
N GLY A 53 -10.93 23.12 35.86
CA GLY A 53 -12.20 23.31 35.14
C GLY A 53 -12.27 22.55 33.82
N ASP A 54 -13.46 22.53 33.21
CA ASP A 54 -13.66 21.96 31.88
C ASP A 54 -13.10 22.89 30.78
N VAL A 55 -12.76 22.28 29.64
CA VAL A 55 -12.11 22.94 28.50
C VAL A 55 -12.95 24.09 27.94
N ASP A 56 -14.28 23.92 27.86
CA ASP A 56 -15.20 24.93 27.34
C ASP A 56 -15.22 26.18 28.23
N THR A 57 -15.25 26.00 29.54
CA THR A 57 -15.18 27.10 30.52
C THR A 57 -13.84 27.81 30.43
N GLN A 58 -12.74 27.08 30.31
CA GLN A 58 -11.40 27.67 30.15
C GLN A 58 -11.30 28.50 28.85
N ASN A 59 -11.80 27.98 27.73
CA ASN A 59 -11.83 28.65 26.43
C ASN A 59 -12.71 29.91 26.46
N SER A 60 -13.90 29.80 27.05
CA SER A 60 -14.80 30.94 27.21
C SER A 60 -14.21 32.03 28.10
N THR A 61 -13.48 31.63 29.15
CA THR A 61 -12.81 32.57 30.07
C THR A 61 -11.71 33.34 29.35
N ILE A 62 -10.79 32.66 28.65
CA ILE A 62 -9.72 33.36 27.94
C ILE A 62 -10.25 34.21 26.78
N ALA A 63 -11.32 33.78 26.10
CA ALA A 63 -11.98 34.59 25.07
C ALA A 63 -12.57 35.89 25.64
N ALA A 64 -13.22 35.83 26.81
CA ALA A 64 -13.75 37.00 27.49
C ALA A 64 -12.63 37.96 27.96
N GLU A 65 -11.50 37.42 28.39
CA GLU A 65 -10.36 38.24 28.79
C GLU A 65 -9.67 38.91 27.59
N MET A 66 -9.55 38.22 26.46
CA MET A 66 -9.12 38.85 25.21
C MET A 66 -10.10 39.96 24.77
N ALA A 67 -11.42 39.77 24.96
CA ALA A 67 -12.43 40.77 24.59
C ALA A 67 -12.30 42.09 25.40
N ALA A 68 -11.70 42.02 26.60
CA ALA A 68 -11.44 43.19 27.42
C ALA A 68 -10.17 43.96 27.00
N MET A 69 -9.35 43.42 26.09
CA MET A 69 -8.15 44.07 25.59
C MET A 69 -8.47 44.88 24.31
N PRO A 70 -8.08 46.17 24.23
CA PRO A 70 -8.42 47.03 23.10
C PRO A 70 -7.77 46.63 21.78
N GLU A 71 -6.78 45.72 21.79
CA GLU A 71 -6.12 45.22 20.59
C GLU A 71 -6.92 44.18 19.82
N PHE A 72 -7.93 43.56 20.43
CA PHE A 72 -8.81 42.61 19.76
C PHE A 72 -10.11 43.31 19.33
N GLU A 73 -10.52 43.11 18.07
CA GLU A 73 -11.82 43.59 17.57
C GLU A 73 -12.95 42.58 17.79
N GLU A 74 -12.63 41.29 17.84
CA GLU A 74 -13.58 40.21 18.06
C GLU A 74 -12.88 39.01 18.69
N THR A 75 -13.56 38.30 19.59
CA THR A 75 -13.05 37.08 20.21
C THR A 75 -14.16 36.04 20.31
N GLY A 76 -13.78 34.78 20.50
CA GLY A 76 -14.75 33.71 20.71
C GLY A 76 -14.11 32.44 21.23
N ALA A 77 -14.96 31.51 21.63
CA ALA A 77 -14.61 30.13 21.93
C ALA A 77 -15.35 29.22 20.95
N ASP A 78 -14.69 28.14 20.57
CA ASP A 78 -15.25 27.09 19.73
C ASP A 78 -15.15 25.76 20.48
N VAL A 79 -16.32 25.30 20.93
CA VAL A 79 -16.49 24.07 21.71
C VAL A 79 -16.30 22.82 20.86
N ASP A 80 -16.53 22.92 19.53
CA ASP A 80 -16.38 21.77 18.63
C ASP A 80 -14.90 21.49 18.33
N PHE A 81 -14.02 22.46 18.61
CA PHE A 81 -12.59 22.42 18.29
C PHE A 81 -11.68 22.61 19.50
N ASP A 82 -12.23 22.62 20.73
CA ASP A 82 -11.48 22.86 21.96
C ASP A 82 -10.54 24.08 21.86
N CYS A 83 -10.97 25.16 21.20
CA CYS A 83 -10.15 26.35 21.02
C CYS A 83 -10.83 27.65 21.43
N ALA A 84 -10.02 28.65 21.78
CA ALA A 84 -10.43 30.04 21.80
C ALA A 84 -9.72 30.79 20.68
N TRP A 85 -10.27 31.92 20.25
CA TRP A 85 -9.65 32.76 19.25
C TRP A 85 -9.90 34.24 19.52
N GLY A 86 -8.99 35.07 19.04
CA GLY A 86 -9.08 36.52 19.08
C GLY A 86 -8.54 37.10 17.78
N ARG A 87 -9.33 37.97 17.15
CA ARG A 87 -8.93 38.72 15.96
C ARG A 87 -8.49 40.11 16.37
N PHE A 88 -7.25 40.46 16.05
CA PHE A 88 -6.68 41.78 16.29
C PHE A 88 -7.41 42.84 15.44
N THR A 89 -7.37 44.10 15.88
CA THR A 89 -7.96 45.24 15.14
C THR A 89 -7.36 45.45 13.74
N ASP A 90 -6.16 44.90 13.49
CA ASP A 90 -5.53 44.88 12.16
C ASP A 90 -5.95 43.68 11.29
N GLY A 91 -6.82 42.81 11.80
CA GLY A 91 -7.36 41.63 11.12
C GLY A 91 -6.58 40.33 11.36
N ARG A 92 -5.39 40.37 11.97
CA ARG A 92 -4.61 39.15 12.24
C ARG A 92 -5.30 38.28 13.29
N LEU A 93 -5.17 36.97 13.17
CA LEU A 93 -5.88 36.01 14.02
C LEU A 93 -4.92 35.32 15.00
N LEU A 94 -5.30 35.27 16.27
CA LEU A 94 -4.73 34.41 17.30
C LEU A 94 -5.71 33.28 17.61
N ILE A 95 -5.23 32.04 17.55
CA ILE A 95 -5.94 30.83 17.97
C ILE A 95 -5.21 30.28 19.20
N ILE A 96 -5.96 29.86 20.21
CA ILE A 96 -5.48 29.24 21.43
C ILE A 96 -6.06 27.83 21.47
N GLY A 97 -5.22 26.83 21.23
CA GLY A 97 -5.64 25.44 21.33
C GLY A 97 -5.58 24.95 22.77
N ASN A 98 -6.72 24.49 23.29
CA ASN A 98 -6.86 23.94 24.63
C ASN A 98 -7.14 22.45 24.59
N HIS A 99 -6.27 21.71 23.91
CA HIS A 99 -6.38 20.27 23.79
C HIS A 99 -5.72 19.61 25.01
N PRO A 100 -6.47 19.05 25.98
CA PRO A 100 -5.85 18.21 27.00
C PRO A 100 -5.21 17.00 26.30
N PHE A 101 -4.03 16.56 26.75
CA PHE A 101 -3.50 15.25 26.34
C PHE A 101 -4.51 14.18 26.77
N PRO A 102 -5.13 13.43 25.86
CA PRO A 102 -6.25 12.61 26.25
C PRO A 102 -5.92 11.12 26.35
N GLU A 103 -6.58 10.42 27.29
CA GLU A 103 -6.66 8.96 27.39
C GLU A 103 -8.07 8.49 26.93
N GLY A 104 -8.17 7.46 26.08
CA GLY A 104 -9.17 6.37 26.14
C GLY A 104 -10.63 6.43 25.55
N SER A 105 -10.90 5.50 24.61
CA SER A 105 -12.14 4.71 24.29
C SER A 105 -13.08 5.02 23.08
N ARG A 106 -13.68 3.97 22.47
CA ARG A 106 -13.96 3.75 21.01
C ARG A 106 -15.43 3.87 20.51
N SER A 107 -15.62 3.83 19.17
CA SER A 107 -16.87 3.58 18.38
C SER A 107 -16.54 3.26 16.88
N PRO A 108 -17.45 3.05 15.88
CA PRO A 108 -17.14 2.52 14.51
C PRO A 108 -17.50 3.37 13.22
N SER A 109 -16.72 3.27 12.11
CA SER A 109 -16.80 4.05 10.84
C SER A 109 -16.36 3.20 9.64
N ARG A 110 -17.13 3.16 8.55
CA ARG A 110 -17.02 2.15 7.49
C ARG A 110 -16.29 2.66 6.23
N ALA A 111 -15.37 1.85 5.69
CA ALA A 111 -14.67 2.08 4.42
C ALA A 111 -15.43 1.51 3.20
N VAL A 112 -15.17 2.06 2.01
CA VAL A 112 -15.68 1.59 0.70
C VAL A 112 -14.53 0.90 -0.05
N GLU A 113 -14.75 -0.32 -0.55
CA GLU A 113 -13.79 -1.09 -1.37
C GLU A 113 -14.09 -0.96 -2.88
N GLY A 114 -13.03 -0.95 -3.69
CA GLY A 114 -13.10 -1.16 -5.15
C GLY A 114 -12.79 0.08 -6.01
N GLY A 115 -11.54 0.20 -6.47
CA GLY A 115 -11.13 1.26 -7.40
C GLY A 115 -9.77 0.98 -8.05
N ARG A 116 -9.53 1.59 -9.22
CA ARG A 116 -8.24 1.54 -9.94
C ARG A 116 -7.09 1.93 -9.02
N ALA A 117 -6.04 1.12 -8.99
CA ALA A 117 -4.85 1.36 -8.18
C ALA A 117 -3.94 2.40 -8.81
N PHE A 118 -3.47 3.35 -8.02
CA PHE A 118 -2.44 4.31 -8.42
C PHE A 118 -1.22 4.15 -7.50
N ILE A 119 -0.02 4.19 -8.06
CA ILE A 119 1.23 4.18 -7.28
C ILE A 119 1.77 5.61 -7.26
N ALA A 120 2.08 6.13 -6.06
CA ALA A 120 2.71 7.44 -5.93
C ALA A 120 3.91 7.55 -6.87
N LYS A 121 4.01 8.61 -7.68
CA LYS A 121 5.07 8.71 -8.70
C LYS A 121 6.44 9.07 -8.13
N SER A 122 6.45 9.97 -7.15
CA SER A 122 7.70 10.46 -6.56
C SER A 122 8.24 9.51 -5.52
N THR A 123 9.57 9.39 -5.45
CA THR A 123 10.31 8.66 -4.42
C THR A 123 10.72 9.59 -3.27
N LYS A 124 10.38 10.88 -3.28
CA LYS A 124 10.64 11.75 -2.13
C LYS A 124 9.61 11.51 -1.03
N ALA A 125 10.06 11.36 0.20
CA ALA A 125 9.18 11.28 1.36
C ALA A 125 9.61 12.31 2.41
N ARG A 126 8.65 12.95 3.07
CA ARG A 126 8.92 13.94 4.10
C ARG A 126 8.10 13.66 5.34
N LEU A 127 8.77 13.57 6.49
CA LEU A 127 8.14 13.28 7.75
C LEU A 127 8.64 14.29 8.77
N GLY A 128 7.76 14.87 9.58
CA GLY A 128 8.19 15.83 10.59
C GLY A 128 7.15 16.11 11.64
N HIS A 129 7.59 16.68 12.76
CA HIS A 129 6.73 17.16 13.82
C HIS A 129 7.13 18.55 14.31
N MET A 130 6.20 19.29 14.90
CA MET A 130 6.44 20.68 15.32
C MET A 130 6.99 20.85 16.74
N PHE A 131 7.01 19.79 17.55
CA PHE A 131 7.10 19.87 19.01
C PHE A 131 8.49 20.17 19.59
N GLY A 132 9.50 20.46 18.77
CA GLY A 132 10.87 20.66 19.23
C GLY A 132 11.61 19.36 19.57
N GLN A 133 12.88 19.49 19.97
CA GLN A 133 13.78 18.37 20.23
C GLN A 133 13.54 17.74 21.60
N GLY A 134 13.89 16.46 21.75
CA GLY A 134 13.84 15.72 23.01
C GLY A 134 12.49 15.06 23.30
N PHE A 135 11.55 15.12 22.35
CA PHE A 135 10.26 14.45 22.43
C PHE A 135 10.35 13.08 21.76
N THR A 136 11.09 12.16 22.38
CA THR A 136 11.39 10.83 21.81
C THR A 136 10.14 10.03 21.44
N GLN A 137 9.07 10.14 22.22
CA GLN A 137 7.79 9.50 21.94
C GLN A 137 7.10 10.03 20.67
N LEU A 138 7.40 11.28 20.26
CA LEU A 138 6.88 11.91 19.04
C LEU A 138 7.78 11.65 17.83
N GLN A 139 9.09 11.52 18.07
CA GLN A 139 10.10 11.28 17.04
C GLN A 139 10.17 9.78 16.65
N GLN A 140 10.00 8.86 17.59
CA GLN A 140 10.10 7.41 17.34
C GLN A 140 9.19 6.91 16.21
N PRO A 141 7.89 7.32 16.11
CA PRO A 141 7.05 6.94 14.97
C PRO A 141 7.58 7.46 13.63
N ILE A 142 8.20 8.66 13.61
CA ILE A 142 8.81 9.22 12.40
C ILE A 142 10.04 8.42 12.00
N ASP A 143 10.87 8.02 12.96
CA ASP A 143 12.07 7.21 12.70
C ASP A 143 11.69 5.83 12.15
N ASP A 144 10.68 5.18 12.76
CA ASP A 144 10.14 3.91 12.28
C ASP A 144 9.59 4.03 10.87
N MET A 145 8.71 5.00 10.60
CA MET A 145 8.16 5.20 9.26
C MET A 145 9.23 5.56 8.22
N SER A 146 10.23 6.39 8.58
CA SER A 146 11.35 6.72 7.70
C SER A 146 12.12 5.47 7.29
N ARG A 147 12.38 4.58 8.25
CA ARG A 147 13.03 3.29 8.02
C ARG A 147 12.18 2.33 7.19
N TYR A 148 10.86 2.33 7.37
CA TYR A 148 9.93 1.54 6.56
C TYR A 148 9.93 2.00 5.09
N LEU A 149 9.87 3.31 4.87
CA LEU A 149 9.87 3.92 3.53
C LEU A 149 11.17 3.69 2.77
N GLN A 150 12.29 3.53 3.47
CA GLN A 150 13.59 3.22 2.85
C GLN A 150 13.76 1.76 2.43
N VAL A 151 12.73 0.91 2.58
CA VAL A 151 12.77 -0.49 2.10
C VAL A 151 13.19 -0.54 0.63
N ASP A 152 14.16 -1.39 0.32
CA ASP A 152 14.75 -1.55 -1.01
C ASP A 152 15.28 -0.24 -1.66
N GLY A 153 15.55 0.81 -0.86
CA GLY A 153 15.95 2.13 -1.36
C GLY A 153 14.83 2.92 -2.05
N SER A 154 13.56 2.56 -1.82
CA SER A 154 12.41 3.07 -2.58
C SER A 154 12.05 4.54 -2.33
N TYR A 155 12.41 5.11 -1.17
CA TYR A 155 12.19 6.53 -0.88
C TYR A 155 13.43 7.26 -0.35
N GLN A 156 13.56 8.51 -0.76
CA GLN A 156 14.53 9.50 -0.28
C GLN A 156 13.87 10.37 0.79
N ILE A 157 14.36 10.26 2.03
CA ILE A 157 13.82 11.00 3.17
C ILE A 157 14.30 12.45 3.12
N GLN A 158 13.37 13.40 3.11
CA GLN A 158 13.55 14.86 3.09
C GLN A 158 13.10 15.50 4.42
N SER A 159 13.13 14.72 5.50
CA SER A 159 12.64 15.15 6.81
C SER A 159 13.50 16.31 7.36
N PRO A 160 12.88 17.34 7.94
CA PRO A 160 13.63 18.35 8.69
C PRO A 160 14.30 17.74 9.93
N PRO A 161 15.19 18.48 10.61
CA PRO A 161 15.68 18.08 11.93
C PRO A 161 14.52 17.77 12.90
N GLU A 162 14.77 16.89 13.88
CA GLU A 162 13.80 16.51 14.92
C GLU A 162 13.08 17.76 15.49
N GLY A 163 11.76 17.68 15.54
CA GLY A 163 10.91 18.75 16.06
C GLY A 163 10.92 20.07 15.30
N SER A 164 11.61 20.15 14.16
CA SER A 164 11.83 21.40 13.43
C SER A 164 10.95 21.53 12.20
N LEU A 165 9.66 21.22 12.27
CA LEU A 165 8.72 21.47 11.18
C LEU A 165 8.37 22.97 11.03
N ARG A 166 9.31 23.79 10.53
CA ARG A 166 9.20 25.26 10.43
C ARG A 166 8.41 25.69 9.20
N LEU A 167 8.06 26.98 9.12
CA LEU A 167 7.46 27.56 7.91
C LEU A 167 8.31 27.31 6.66
N SER A 168 9.64 27.38 6.76
CA SER A 168 10.55 27.06 5.64
C SER A 168 10.42 25.61 5.18
N ASP A 169 10.19 24.67 6.09
CA ASP A 169 10.05 23.26 5.76
C ASP A 169 8.73 23.01 5.03
N TYR A 170 7.64 23.66 5.46
CA TYR A 170 6.38 23.66 4.72
C TYR A 170 6.53 24.25 3.31
N ARG A 171 7.26 25.36 3.15
CA ARG A 171 7.52 25.95 1.82
C ARG A 171 8.36 25.05 0.92
N SER A 172 9.13 24.12 1.49
CA SER A 172 9.99 23.21 0.74
C SER A 172 9.28 21.97 0.20
N VAL A 173 7.99 21.77 0.51
CA VAL A 173 7.21 20.64 -0.02
C VAL A 173 6.97 20.83 -1.51
N ALA A 174 7.68 20.03 -2.30
CA ALA A 174 7.75 20.18 -3.74
C ALA A 174 7.95 18.82 -4.43
N GLY A 175 6.84 18.27 -4.91
CA GLY A 175 6.81 17.00 -5.62
C GLY A 175 7.03 15.78 -4.71
N ASP A 176 6.81 15.90 -3.41
CA ASP A 176 6.90 14.80 -2.44
C ASP A 176 5.83 13.73 -2.73
N GLY A 177 6.21 12.44 -2.74
CA GLY A 177 5.30 11.30 -2.98
C GLY A 177 4.66 10.75 -1.72
N PHE A 178 5.26 11.02 -0.55
CA PHE A 178 4.70 10.74 0.76
C PHE A 178 5.00 11.90 1.70
N VAL A 179 3.99 12.40 2.40
CA VAL A 179 4.15 13.45 3.41
C VAL A 179 3.45 13.02 4.69
N TYR A 180 4.17 13.10 5.81
CA TYR A 180 3.65 12.91 7.15
C TYR A 180 3.96 14.14 8.01
N PHE A 181 2.93 14.79 8.55
CA PHE A 181 3.12 15.90 9.48
C PHE A 181 2.35 15.64 10.77
N ASN A 182 3.06 15.78 11.89
CA ASN A 182 2.51 15.69 13.24
C ASN A 182 2.54 17.08 13.89
N ALA A 183 1.36 17.68 14.06
CA ALA A 183 1.24 19.03 14.58
C ALA A 183 -0.12 19.26 15.24
N HIS A 184 -0.26 20.41 15.90
CA HIS A 184 -1.57 20.86 16.35
C HIS A 184 -2.40 21.45 15.20
N GLY A 185 -3.71 21.38 15.37
CA GLY A 185 -4.70 22.02 14.52
C GLY A 185 -5.69 22.82 15.36
N GLY A 186 -6.30 23.81 14.74
CA GLY A 186 -7.33 24.63 15.38
C GLY A 186 -8.05 25.52 14.38
N GLU A 187 -9.13 26.14 14.84
CA GLU A 187 -9.99 27.00 14.04
C GLU A 187 -10.14 28.38 14.71
N GLY A 188 -10.44 29.39 13.90
CA GLY A 188 -10.85 30.71 14.38
C GLY A 188 -11.54 31.51 13.27
N LYS A 189 -12.08 32.70 13.58
CA LYS A 189 -12.88 33.48 12.63
C LYS A 189 -12.12 34.66 12.03
N THR A 190 -12.10 34.70 10.69
CA THR A 190 -11.58 35.81 9.90
C THR A 190 -12.51 37.02 9.94
N LYS A 191 -12.03 38.18 9.47
CA LYS A 191 -12.82 39.43 9.39
C LYS A 191 -14.10 39.32 8.56
N SER A 192 -14.11 38.41 7.59
CA SER A 192 -15.30 38.17 6.76
C SER A 192 -16.40 37.36 7.45
N GLY A 193 -16.12 36.84 8.65
CA GLY A 193 -16.98 35.88 9.35
C GLY A 193 -16.71 34.43 8.96
N ASP A 194 -15.97 34.17 7.88
CA ASP A 194 -15.48 32.84 7.51
C ASP A 194 -14.55 32.30 8.60
N THR A 195 -14.61 30.99 8.85
CA THR A 195 -13.64 30.34 9.74
C THR A 195 -12.37 29.99 8.97
N VAL A 196 -11.29 29.70 9.70
CA VAL A 196 -10.02 29.29 9.10
C VAL A 196 -9.40 28.20 9.95
N PHE A 197 -9.21 27.04 9.33
CA PHE A 197 -8.43 25.94 9.91
C PHE A 197 -6.94 26.19 9.71
N THR A 198 -6.15 25.86 10.72
CA THR A 198 -4.69 25.96 10.70
C THR A 198 -3.99 24.67 11.06
N MET A 199 -2.81 24.45 10.47
CA MET A 199 -1.82 23.47 10.92
C MET A 199 -0.58 24.21 11.44
N VAL A 200 -0.15 23.89 12.65
CA VAL A 200 0.89 24.67 13.35
C VAL A 200 2.30 24.31 12.87
N SER A 201 3.20 25.30 12.78
CA SER A 201 4.63 25.11 12.54
C SER A 201 5.44 25.15 13.84
N SER A 202 6.70 24.74 13.81
CA SER A 202 7.63 24.96 14.91
C SER A 202 8.29 26.34 14.89
N THR A 203 7.90 27.24 13.97
CA THR A 203 8.41 28.62 13.95
C THR A 203 7.75 29.42 15.06
N LEU A 204 8.52 29.73 16.10
CA LEU A 204 8.08 30.54 17.24
C LEU A 204 7.78 31.97 16.81
N HIS A 205 6.73 32.54 17.39
CA HIS A 205 6.40 33.95 17.27
C HIS A 205 7.28 34.79 18.20
N ASN A 206 7.78 35.91 17.66
CA ASN A 206 8.33 37.06 18.37
C ASN A 206 8.46 38.25 17.39
N GLU A 207 8.76 39.44 17.92
CA GLU A 207 8.93 40.67 17.14
C GLU A 207 9.95 40.52 15.98
N ALA A 208 11.09 39.86 16.23
CA ALA A 208 12.10 39.67 15.20
C ALA A 208 11.63 38.76 14.05
N THR A 209 10.83 37.73 14.35
CA THR A 209 10.25 36.86 13.32
C THR A 209 9.13 37.54 12.53
N ASP A 210 8.29 38.36 13.16
CA ASP A 210 7.24 39.13 12.47
C ASP A 210 7.85 40.14 11.49
N ALA A 211 9.07 40.63 11.77
CA ALA A 211 9.81 41.54 10.92
C ALA A 211 10.45 40.88 9.68
N ILE A 212 10.46 39.54 9.58
CA ILE A 212 11.02 38.84 8.42
C ILE A 212 10.14 39.13 7.19
N PRO A 213 10.70 39.65 6.07
CA PRO A 213 9.92 40.06 4.90
C PRO A 213 8.99 38.98 4.35
N GLU A 214 9.42 37.72 4.30
CA GLU A 214 8.57 36.63 3.81
C GLU A 214 7.39 36.34 4.75
N ILE A 215 7.59 36.45 6.06
CA ILE A 215 6.51 36.27 7.05
C ILE A 215 5.52 37.43 6.97
N LYS A 216 6.02 38.67 6.82
CA LYS A 216 5.16 39.84 6.59
C LYS A 216 4.32 39.70 5.33
N ALA A 217 4.92 39.25 4.23
CA ALA A 217 4.19 39.01 2.98
C ALA A 217 3.09 37.94 3.13
N ASP A 218 3.33 36.92 3.96
CA ASP A 218 2.32 35.91 4.26
C ASP A 218 1.22 36.41 5.18
N TRP A 219 1.52 37.33 6.11
CA TRP A 219 0.50 38.04 6.87
C TRP A 219 -0.39 38.90 6.00
N ASP A 220 0.22 39.71 5.12
CA ASP A 220 -0.51 40.60 4.22
C ASP A 220 -1.38 39.83 3.21
N ALA A 221 -1.10 38.54 3.00
CA ALA A 221 -1.85 37.63 2.13
C ALA A 221 -2.80 36.68 2.90
N ASP A 222 -2.98 36.87 4.21
CA ASP A 222 -3.77 36.01 5.11
C ASP A 222 -3.38 34.52 5.05
N ARG A 223 -2.10 34.19 4.89
CA ARG A 223 -1.63 32.79 4.82
C ARG A 223 -1.26 32.21 6.18
N LEU A 224 -1.10 33.06 7.19
CA LEU A 224 -0.67 32.70 8.53
C LEU A 224 -1.74 33.04 9.58
N VAL A 225 -1.63 32.36 10.72
CA VAL A 225 -2.31 32.70 11.98
C VAL A 225 -1.31 32.56 13.13
N TYR A 226 -1.54 33.26 14.23
CA TYR A 226 -0.83 32.99 15.48
C TYR A 226 -1.53 31.82 16.16
N TYR A 227 -0.77 30.87 16.66
CA TYR A 227 -1.30 29.73 17.38
C TYR A 227 -0.59 29.56 18.72
N THR A 228 -1.33 29.72 19.80
CA THR A 228 -0.90 29.42 21.16
C THR A 228 -1.28 27.99 21.51
N GLY A 229 -0.31 27.25 22.06
CA GLY A 229 -0.52 25.89 22.55
C GLY A 229 0.46 25.49 23.64
N ASN A 230 0.27 24.28 24.17
CA ASN A 230 1.14 23.71 25.19
C ASN A 230 2.57 23.53 24.66
N ALA A 231 3.53 24.15 25.34
CA ALA A 231 4.96 24.13 25.02
C ALA A 231 5.77 23.19 25.94
N GLY A 232 5.09 22.36 26.72
CA GLY A 232 5.67 21.43 27.67
C GLY A 232 5.41 21.81 29.13
N THR A 233 6.30 21.37 30.01
CA THR A 233 6.22 21.64 31.45
C THR A 233 7.52 22.25 31.93
N SER A 234 7.44 23.33 32.70
CA SER A 234 8.58 23.96 33.36
C SER A 234 8.26 24.14 34.85
N ASN A 235 9.15 23.67 35.73
CA ASN A 235 8.96 23.71 37.19
C ASN A 235 7.61 23.13 37.66
N GLY A 236 7.14 22.05 37.02
CA GLY A 236 5.87 21.40 37.34
C GLY A 236 4.62 22.12 36.82
N HIS A 237 4.77 23.21 36.06
CA HIS A 237 3.67 23.95 35.45
C HIS A 237 3.69 23.84 33.93
N THR A 238 2.52 23.66 33.33
CA THR A 238 2.36 23.71 31.87
C THR A 238 2.76 25.09 31.36
N THR A 239 3.64 25.12 30.37
CA THR A 239 4.05 26.35 29.69
C THR A 239 3.30 26.47 28.36
N TYR A 240 3.08 27.71 27.93
CA TYR A 240 2.44 28.01 26.65
C TYR A 240 3.37 28.88 25.82
N ALA A 241 3.43 28.58 24.52
CA ALA A 241 4.14 29.37 23.54
C ALA A 241 3.25 29.62 22.34
N THR A 242 3.64 30.60 21.53
CA THR A 242 2.94 30.96 20.31
C THR A 242 3.83 30.66 19.12
N TRP A 243 3.25 30.01 18.11
CA TRP A 243 3.88 29.68 16.84
C TRP A 243 3.06 30.25 15.69
N TYR A 244 3.62 30.21 14.49
CA TYR A 244 2.85 30.45 13.28
C TYR A 244 2.14 29.18 12.84
N GLY A 245 0.85 29.30 12.53
CA GLY A 245 0.07 28.29 11.84
C GLY A 245 -0.15 28.63 10.37
N ILE A 246 -0.15 27.61 9.51
CA ILE A 246 -0.43 27.75 8.07
C ILE A 246 -1.87 27.35 7.76
N ASN A 247 -2.49 28.03 6.80
CA ASN A 247 -3.84 27.71 6.35
C ASN A 247 -3.87 27.27 4.87
N HIS A 248 -5.06 27.09 4.32
CA HIS A 248 -5.25 26.62 2.95
C HIS A 248 -4.65 27.57 1.89
N LYS A 249 -4.55 28.88 2.15
CA LYS A 249 -3.93 29.85 1.23
C LYS A 249 -2.42 29.65 1.17
N PHE A 250 -1.78 29.34 2.30
CA PHE A 250 -0.36 28.98 2.34
C PHE A 250 -0.06 27.75 1.48
N ILE A 251 -0.87 26.70 1.61
CA ILE A 251 -0.73 25.47 0.82
C ILE A 251 -0.85 25.78 -0.68
N ARG A 252 -1.84 26.60 -1.05
CA ARG A 252 -2.05 27.02 -2.43
C ARG A 252 -0.88 27.81 -3.03
N ASP A 253 -0.10 28.49 -2.21
CA ASP A 253 0.96 29.35 -2.74
C ASP A 253 2.33 28.67 -2.73
N TYR A 254 2.60 27.81 -1.74
CA TYR A 254 3.94 27.26 -1.57
C TYR A 254 4.07 25.76 -1.83
N MET A 255 3.02 24.97 -1.60
CA MET A 255 3.16 23.52 -1.62
C MET A 255 2.82 22.93 -2.98
N SER A 256 3.51 21.86 -3.34
CA SER A 256 3.13 20.98 -4.44
C SER A 256 3.51 19.54 -4.12
N PHE A 257 2.68 18.60 -4.54
CA PHE A 257 2.86 17.18 -4.25
C PHE A 257 3.12 16.39 -5.53
N GLY A 258 3.83 15.28 -5.41
CA GLY A 258 3.99 14.34 -6.51
C GLY A 258 2.64 13.76 -6.91
N GLN A 259 2.48 13.40 -8.19
CA GLN A 259 1.23 12.79 -8.64
C GLN A 259 0.94 11.52 -7.83
N HIS A 260 -0.30 11.40 -7.37
CA HIS A 260 -0.78 10.33 -6.49
C HIS A 260 -0.04 10.27 -5.14
N ALA A 261 0.47 11.41 -4.63
CA ALA A 261 1.09 11.43 -3.31
C ALA A 261 0.08 11.08 -2.20
N ILE A 262 0.59 10.48 -1.13
CA ILE A 262 -0.15 10.25 0.11
C ILE A 262 0.28 11.32 1.11
N VAL A 263 -0.69 12.12 1.59
CA VAL A 263 -0.45 13.13 2.63
C VAL A 263 -1.19 12.69 3.89
N LEU A 264 -0.46 12.25 4.91
CA LEU A 264 -0.99 11.85 6.20
C LEU A 264 -0.76 12.97 7.22
N LEU A 265 -1.86 13.61 7.64
CA LEU A 265 -1.83 14.66 8.65
C LEU A 265 -2.21 14.06 10.00
N ASN A 266 -1.21 13.87 10.86
CA ASN A 266 -1.45 13.59 12.26
C ASN A 266 -1.71 14.90 13.02
N VAL A 267 -2.82 15.54 12.66
CA VAL A 267 -3.22 16.87 13.11
C VAL A 267 -4.70 16.81 13.47
N CYS A 268 -5.04 17.24 14.67
CA CYS A 268 -6.40 17.16 15.19
C CYS A 268 -7.40 17.85 14.25
N TYR A 269 -8.59 17.26 14.12
CA TYR A 269 -9.70 17.78 13.33
C TYR A 269 -9.50 17.89 11.82
N THR A 270 -8.36 17.51 11.25
CA THR A 270 -8.11 17.60 9.79
C THR A 270 -9.09 16.81 8.92
N ALA A 271 -9.84 15.85 9.48
CA ALA A 271 -10.89 15.12 8.78
C ALA A 271 -12.32 15.51 9.19
N ASN A 272 -12.48 16.54 10.02
CA ASN A 272 -13.79 17.04 10.40
C ASN A 272 -14.57 17.58 9.16
N PRO A 273 -15.91 17.39 9.06
CA PRO A 273 -16.70 17.87 7.93
C PRO A 273 -16.86 19.41 7.80
N HIS A 274 -16.38 20.24 8.74
CA HIS A 274 -16.45 21.70 8.61
C HIS A 274 -15.85 22.21 7.28
N VAL A 275 -16.48 23.24 6.72
CA VAL A 275 -16.20 23.72 5.35
C VAL A 275 -14.75 24.19 5.18
N ASP A 276 -14.19 24.91 6.15
CA ASP A 276 -12.83 25.45 6.06
C ASP A 276 -11.74 24.38 6.17
N ILE A 277 -12.03 23.29 6.89
CA ILE A 277 -11.21 22.07 6.90
C ILE A 277 -11.32 21.33 5.57
N GLY A 278 -12.52 21.33 4.98
CA GLY A 278 -12.74 20.97 3.58
C GLY A 278 -11.82 21.76 2.64
N ARG A 279 -11.78 23.09 2.75
CA ARG A 279 -10.91 23.97 1.93
C ARG A 279 -9.43 23.66 2.14
N PHE A 280 -9.00 23.34 3.37
CA PHE A 280 -7.62 22.95 3.68
C PHE A 280 -7.22 21.64 3.00
N ARG A 281 -8.02 20.57 3.15
CA ARG A 281 -7.79 19.29 2.45
C ARG A 281 -7.83 19.48 0.93
N GLN A 282 -8.79 20.25 0.44
CA GLN A 282 -8.93 20.50 -1.00
C GLN A 282 -7.71 21.22 -1.57
N ALA A 283 -7.14 22.18 -0.84
CA ALA A 283 -5.90 22.83 -1.25
C ALA A 283 -4.73 21.83 -1.41
N ILE A 284 -4.65 20.79 -0.59
CA ILE A 284 -3.65 19.73 -0.73
C ILE A 284 -3.92 18.87 -1.97
N LEU A 285 -5.18 18.48 -2.19
CA LEU A 285 -5.60 17.69 -3.36
C LEU A 285 -5.39 18.45 -4.67
N ASP A 286 -5.76 19.73 -4.72
CA ASP A 286 -5.56 20.64 -5.86
C ASP A 286 -4.07 20.81 -6.20
N LYS A 287 -3.19 20.57 -5.23
CA LYS A 287 -1.73 20.62 -5.37
C LYS A 287 -1.08 19.29 -5.78
N GLY A 288 -1.89 18.31 -6.18
CA GLY A 288 -1.42 17.08 -6.84
C GLY A 288 -1.43 15.84 -5.95
N ALA A 289 -1.78 15.96 -4.67
CA ALA A 289 -1.92 14.80 -3.80
C ALA A 289 -3.03 13.87 -4.30
N GLY A 290 -2.79 12.56 -4.26
CA GLY A 290 -3.79 11.55 -4.60
C GLY A 290 -4.78 11.33 -3.46
N VAL A 291 -4.31 11.43 -2.22
CA VAL A 291 -5.12 11.24 -1.02
C VAL A 291 -4.57 12.06 0.15
N VAL A 292 -5.48 12.61 0.94
CA VAL A 292 -5.19 13.21 2.25
C VAL A 292 -5.84 12.36 3.32
N LEU A 293 -5.07 12.01 4.35
CA LEU A 293 -5.57 11.33 5.54
C LEU A 293 -5.48 12.27 6.74
N GLY A 294 -6.45 12.21 7.63
CA GLY A 294 -6.50 13.04 8.83
C GLY A 294 -7.48 12.53 9.88
N TRP A 295 -7.46 13.13 11.06
CA TRP A 295 -8.30 12.75 12.19
C TRP A 295 -9.55 13.61 12.29
N SER A 296 -10.71 13.01 12.53
CA SER A 296 -11.97 13.76 12.52
C SER A 296 -12.19 14.61 13.77
N GLN A 297 -11.53 14.29 14.88
CA GLN A 297 -11.57 15.01 16.15
C GLN A 297 -10.19 14.98 16.82
N LEU A 298 -10.11 15.45 18.08
CA LEU A 298 -8.96 15.24 18.96
C LEU A 298 -8.60 13.75 19.08
N CYS A 299 -7.32 13.40 18.96
CA CYS A 299 -6.83 12.02 19.04
C CYS A 299 -5.71 11.91 20.09
N GLU A 300 -5.76 10.87 20.93
CA GLU A 300 -4.66 10.47 21.82
C GLU A 300 -3.39 10.16 21.02
N SER A 301 -2.27 10.69 21.51
CA SER A 301 -0.95 10.53 20.93
C SER A 301 -0.58 9.06 20.69
N SER A 302 -0.79 8.17 21.67
CA SER A 302 -0.39 6.76 21.59
C SER A 302 -1.10 6.03 20.44
N ALA A 303 -2.44 6.13 20.40
CA ALA A 303 -3.28 5.53 19.36
C ALA A 303 -2.98 6.13 17.98
N ALA A 304 -2.79 7.45 17.91
CA ALA A 304 -2.43 8.11 16.68
C ALA A 304 -1.09 7.62 16.12
N PHE A 305 -0.08 7.44 16.97
CA PHE A 305 1.24 6.96 16.56
C PHE A 305 1.23 5.49 16.12
N ASP A 306 0.51 4.64 16.84
CA ASP A 306 0.36 3.23 16.46
C ASP A 306 -0.43 3.08 15.15
N ALA A 307 -1.46 3.90 14.94
CA ALA A 307 -2.22 3.93 13.70
C ALA A 307 -1.35 4.25 12.49
N VAL A 308 -0.49 5.28 12.58
CA VAL A 308 0.34 5.70 11.44
C VAL A 308 1.50 4.75 11.17
N LYS A 309 2.11 4.17 12.22
CA LYS A 309 3.11 3.10 12.05
C LYS A 309 2.50 1.89 11.34
N TYR A 310 1.32 1.45 11.78
CA TYR A 310 0.59 0.35 11.15
C TYR A 310 0.29 0.65 9.69
N PHE A 311 -0.25 1.83 9.43
CA PHE A 311 -0.62 2.25 8.08
C PHE A 311 0.57 2.25 7.12
N VAL A 312 1.70 2.87 7.50
CA VAL A 312 2.89 2.94 6.65
C VAL A 312 3.58 1.58 6.50
N ASP A 313 3.65 0.78 7.56
CA ASP A 313 4.20 -0.57 7.52
C ASP A 313 3.52 -1.44 6.44
N ARG A 314 2.17 -1.41 6.41
CA ARG A 314 1.37 -2.15 5.42
C ARG A 314 1.43 -1.55 4.01
N LEU A 315 1.56 -0.22 3.89
CA LEU A 315 1.75 0.43 2.58
C LEU A 315 3.03 0.00 1.86
N VAL A 316 4.08 -0.31 2.62
CA VAL A 316 5.40 -0.68 2.07
C VAL A 316 5.75 -2.16 2.24
N ALA A 317 4.82 -2.98 2.74
CA ALA A 317 5.02 -4.41 3.01
C ALA A 317 6.17 -4.70 3.98
N LYS A 318 6.42 -3.81 4.95
CA LYS A 318 7.56 -3.95 5.84
C LYS A 318 7.34 -5.04 6.90
N ASN A 319 6.09 -5.21 7.36
CA ASN A 319 5.66 -6.28 8.27
C ASN A 319 6.41 -6.31 9.61
N GLU A 320 6.87 -5.17 10.10
CA GLU A 320 7.54 -5.06 11.38
C GLU A 320 6.60 -4.58 12.48
N PHE A 321 5.75 -3.60 12.18
CA PHE A 321 4.76 -3.14 13.15
C PHE A 321 3.59 -4.11 13.19
N GLN A 322 3.57 -4.97 14.22
CA GLN A 322 2.62 -6.08 14.37
C GLN A 322 2.79 -7.09 13.23
N PRO A 323 3.86 -7.90 13.28
CA PRO A 323 4.20 -8.83 12.20
C PRO A 323 3.10 -9.88 12.02
N GLU A 324 2.88 -10.27 10.77
CA GLU A 324 2.02 -11.37 10.40
C GLU A 324 2.83 -12.52 9.80
N ASN A 325 2.32 -13.74 9.93
CA ASN A 325 2.92 -14.95 9.38
C ASN A 325 1.93 -15.66 8.44
N PRO A 326 2.28 -15.88 7.16
CA PRO A 326 3.42 -15.32 6.45
C PRO A 326 3.32 -13.80 6.36
N GLN A 327 4.47 -13.15 6.18
CA GLN A 327 4.53 -11.70 6.01
C GLN A 327 3.69 -11.26 4.80
N GLU A 328 2.97 -10.15 4.94
CA GLU A 328 2.07 -9.64 3.91
C GLU A 328 2.79 -8.96 2.75
N ARG A 329 2.05 -8.77 1.64
CA ARG A 329 2.41 -7.87 0.53
C ARG A 329 2.03 -6.42 0.87
N ALA A 330 2.39 -5.48 0.00
CA ALA A 330 1.91 -4.11 0.11
C ALA A 330 0.43 -4.05 -0.25
N PHE A 331 -0.31 -3.21 0.46
CA PHE A 331 -1.72 -2.93 0.20
C PHE A 331 -1.94 -1.44 -0.11
N MET A 332 -3.07 -1.15 -0.73
CA MET A 332 -3.47 0.23 -1.03
C MET A 332 -4.20 0.86 0.17
N VAL A 333 -4.28 2.20 0.20
CA VAL A 333 -4.87 2.97 1.30
C VAL A 333 -6.23 2.42 1.74
N THR A 334 -7.15 2.14 0.81
CA THR A 334 -8.52 1.69 1.16
C THR A 334 -8.53 0.34 1.88
N GLN A 335 -7.71 -0.60 1.45
CA GLN A 335 -7.60 -1.93 2.07
C GLN A 335 -7.00 -1.84 3.48
N ILE A 336 -6.00 -0.99 3.66
CA ILE A 336 -5.35 -0.80 4.97
C ILE A 336 -6.31 -0.11 5.93
N LEU A 337 -7.04 0.91 5.50
CA LEU A 337 -8.05 1.57 6.35
C LEU A 337 -9.20 0.62 6.71
N SER A 338 -9.62 -0.25 5.80
CA SER A 338 -10.61 -1.30 6.08
C SER A 338 -10.13 -2.25 7.19
N ASP A 339 -8.88 -2.71 7.12
CA ASP A 339 -8.29 -3.58 8.14
C ASP A 339 -8.04 -2.85 9.47
N MET A 340 -7.55 -1.60 9.42
CA MET A 340 -7.44 -0.75 10.60
C MET A 340 -8.79 -0.58 11.28
N HIS A 341 -9.86 -0.41 10.50
CA HIS A 341 -11.22 -0.34 11.00
C HIS A 341 -11.64 -1.61 11.75
N LEU A 342 -11.45 -2.77 11.14
CA LEU A 342 -11.74 -4.06 11.77
C LEU A 342 -10.95 -4.28 13.06
N LYS A 343 -9.72 -3.76 13.12
CA LYS A 343 -8.83 -3.84 14.29
C LYS A 343 -9.03 -2.70 15.30
N GLY A 344 -9.90 -1.72 15.03
CA GLY A 344 -10.11 -0.54 15.85
C GLY A 344 -8.86 0.36 15.98
N LYS A 345 -8.03 0.39 14.94
CA LYS A 345 -6.77 1.18 14.85
C LYS A 345 -6.93 2.50 14.12
N ASP A 346 -8.01 2.67 13.36
CA ASP A 346 -8.40 3.95 12.75
C ASP A 346 -9.31 4.78 13.67
N THR A 347 -9.70 4.22 14.81
CA THR A 347 -10.59 4.87 15.77
C THR A 347 -9.83 5.17 17.03
N ASN A 348 -10.12 6.34 17.57
CA ASN A 348 -9.80 6.63 18.94
C ASN A 348 -10.95 7.42 19.55
N GLY A 349 -11.19 7.29 20.84
CA GLY A 349 -11.94 8.32 21.51
C GLY A 349 -11.28 8.62 22.83
N VAL A 350 -11.73 9.73 23.38
CA VAL A 350 -11.11 10.41 24.49
C VAL A 350 -12.20 10.50 25.54
N ASN A 351 -11.97 10.00 26.76
CA ASN A 351 -12.82 10.12 27.95
C ASN A 351 -14.11 10.97 27.81
N GLY A 352 -15.17 10.43 27.19
CA GLY A 352 -16.48 11.10 27.05
C GLY A 352 -16.66 12.07 25.87
N ASN A 353 -15.61 12.38 25.10
CA ASN A 353 -15.65 13.17 23.88
C ASN A 353 -16.07 12.36 22.64
N ALA A 354 -16.48 13.09 21.60
CA ALA A 354 -16.78 12.52 20.30
C ALA A 354 -15.58 11.72 19.77
N ARG A 355 -15.87 10.53 19.24
CA ARG A 355 -14.87 9.67 18.62
C ARG A 355 -14.13 10.38 17.48
N SER A 356 -12.81 10.22 17.46
CA SER A 356 -11.93 10.56 16.35
C SER A 356 -11.69 9.37 15.44
N ASP A 357 -11.84 9.61 14.15
CA ASP A 357 -11.66 8.65 13.08
C ASP A 357 -10.58 9.14 12.13
N LEU A 358 -9.63 8.25 11.80
CA LEU A 358 -8.73 8.43 10.68
C LEU A 358 -9.51 8.23 9.38
N LYS A 359 -9.64 9.28 8.58
CA LYS A 359 -10.38 9.24 7.31
C LYS A 359 -9.49 9.61 6.14
N ALA A 360 -9.78 9.05 4.97
CA ALA A 360 -9.14 9.39 3.72
C ALA A 360 -10.06 10.22 2.82
N PHE A 361 -9.48 11.20 2.12
CA PHE A 361 -10.11 12.06 1.14
C PHE A 361 -9.30 11.98 -0.14
N PHE A 362 -9.91 11.45 -1.20
CA PHE A 362 -9.21 11.24 -2.48
C PHE A 362 -9.39 12.42 -3.43
N GLY A 363 -8.37 12.67 -4.24
CA GLY A 363 -8.44 13.63 -5.34
C GLY A 363 -9.40 13.17 -6.44
N SER A 364 -9.84 14.12 -7.27
CA SER A 364 -10.73 13.81 -8.40
C SER A 364 -10.13 12.73 -9.31
N GLY A 365 -10.91 11.68 -9.60
CA GLY A 365 -10.50 10.57 -10.45
C GLY A 365 -9.54 9.57 -9.80
N VAL A 366 -9.19 9.75 -8.52
CA VAL A 366 -8.36 8.83 -7.75
C VAL A 366 -9.25 8.04 -6.80
N GLY A 367 -9.24 6.71 -6.91
CA GLY A 367 -10.04 5.84 -6.03
C GLY A 367 -9.22 5.05 -5.02
N ASN A 368 -7.93 4.83 -5.30
CA ASN A 368 -7.07 4.01 -4.46
C ASN A 368 -5.59 4.30 -4.73
N VAL A 369 -4.80 4.52 -3.68
CA VAL A 369 -3.38 4.89 -3.82
C VAL A 369 -2.52 3.93 -3.00
N GLY A 370 -1.32 3.63 -3.48
CA GLY A 370 -0.31 2.88 -2.74
C GLY A 370 1.09 3.44 -2.93
N LEU A 371 2.02 2.98 -2.10
CA LEU A 371 3.41 3.43 -2.15
C LEU A 371 4.32 2.54 -3.01
N ARG A 372 3.92 1.31 -3.33
CA ARG A 372 4.68 0.39 -4.19
C ARG A 372 3.75 -0.61 -4.89
N PRO A 373 4.14 -1.18 -6.05
CA PRO A 373 3.35 -2.25 -6.68
C PRO A 373 3.31 -3.50 -5.78
N SER A 374 2.28 -4.33 -5.95
CA SER A 374 2.14 -5.58 -5.20
C SER A 374 1.73 -6.75 -6.10
N ILE A 375 2.32 -7.92 -5.85
CA ILE A 375 1.90 -9.19 -6.46
C ILE A 375 1.04 -9.91 -5.42
N LYS A 376 -0.19 -10.22 -5.79
CA LYS A 376 -1.14 -11.00 -4.98
C LYS A 376 -0.91 -12.49 -5.19
N TYR A 377 -0.95 -12.95 -6.44
CA TYR A 377 -0.62 -14.32 -6.82
C TYR A 377 -0.18 -14.39 -8.29
N MET A 378 0.33 -15.55 -8.71
CA MET A 378 0.74 -15.82 -10.09
C MET A 378 0.17 -17.14 -10.61
N LEU A 379 -0.10 -17.18 -11.90
CA LEU A 379 -0.49 -18.38 -12.64
C LEU A 379 0.53 -18.64 -13.75
N ARG A 380 0.99 -19.88 -13.85
CA ARG A 380 1.88 -20.32 -14.92
C ARG A 380 1.07 -21.01 -16.00
N ASP A 381 1.10 -20.45 -17.20
CA ASP A 381 0.54 -21.05 -18.39
C ASP A 381 1.68 -21.62 -19.24
N GLU A 382 1.92 -22.92 -19.08
CA GLU A 382 2.97 -23.63 -19.80
C GLU A 382 2.68 -23.76 -21.30
N LEU A 383 1.43 -23.66 -21.75
CA LEU A 383 1.09 -23.82 -23.16
C LEU A 383 1.60 -22.65 -24.01
N ASN A 384 1.45 -21.44 -23.47
CA ASN A 384 1.78 -20.21 -24.18
C ASN A 384 3.12 -19.59 -23.73
N ASP A 385 3.80 -20.24 -22.80
CA ASP A 385 4.95 -19.73 -22.06
C ASP A 385 4.67 -18.46 -21.25
N TYR A 386 3.43 -18.30 -20.77
CA TYR A 386 3.04 -17.12 -20.02
C TYR A 386 3.17 -17.29 -18.50
N LEU A 387 3.55 -16.20 -17.85
CA LEU A 387 3.37 -15.98 -16.42
C LEU A 387 2.36 -14.85 -16.28
N VAL A 388 1.20 -15.16 -15.69
CA VAL A 388 0.13 -14.21 -15.42
C VAL A 388 0.25 -13.79 -13.96
N LEU A 389 0.46 -12.50 -13.73
CA LEU A 389 0.59 -11.90 -12.41
C LEU A 389 -0.72 -11.17 -12.08
N HIS A 390 -1.31 -11.49 -10.93
CA HIS A 390 -2.45 -10.78 -10.38
C HIS A 390 -1.99 -9.93 -9.19
N GLY A 391 -2.46 -8.70 -9.08
CA GLY A 391 -1.99 -7.79 -8.05
C GLY A 391 -2.52 -6.38 -8.18
N GLN A 392 -1.71 -5.41 -7.77
CA GLN A 392 -2.00 -3.98 -7.86
C GLN A 392 -0.73 -3.28 -8.32
N PHE A 393 -0.67 -2.96 -9.60
CA PHE A 393 0.57 -2.57 -10.28
C PHE A 393 0.65 -1.07 -10.56
N GLY A 394 -0.47 -0.35 -10.47
CA GLY A 394 -0.53 1.05 -10.86
C GLY A 394 -0.80 1.23 -12.35
N ASP A 395 -0.86 2.47 -12.79
CA ASP A 395 -1.15 2.88 -14.16
C ASP A 395 0.09 3.31 -14.95
N GLU A 396 1.26 3.32 -14.31
CA GLU A 396 2.54 3.62 -14.94
C GLU A 396 3.24 2.35 -15.39
N LEU A 397 3.82 2.40 -16.60
CA LEU A 397 4.61 1.30 -17.13
C LEU A 397 5.82 1.03 -16.23
N GLY A 398 5.94 -0.21 -15.76
CA GLY A 398 7.08 -0.70 -15.00
C GLY A 398 7.81 -1.84 -15.69
N VAL A 399 8.57 -2.59 -14.90
CA VAL A 399 9.32 -3.78 -15.34
C VAL A 399 8.94 -4.96 -14.45
N VAL A 400 8.66 -6.10 -15.07
CA VAL A 400 8.55 -7.40 -14.38
C VAL A 400 9.88 -8.12 -14.51
N LYS A 401 10.42 -8.66 -13.41
CA LYS A 401 11.61 -9.51 -13.44
C LYS A 401 11.34 -10.87 -12.83
N VAL A 402 11.90 -11.90 -13.44
CA VAL A 402 11.94 -13.27 -12.93
C VAL A 402 13.41 -13.64 -12.76
N ASN A 403 13.82 -13.95 -11.53
CA ASN A 403 15.21 -14.25 -11.19
C ASN A 403 16.21 -13.22 -11.77
N ASN A 404 15.90 -11.93 -11.55
CA ASN A 404 16.63 -10.76 -12.06
C ASN A 404 16.69 -10.58 -13.59
N VAL A 405 16.05 -11.46 -14.36
CA VAL A 405 15.91 -11.31 -15.82
C VAL A 405 14.60 -10.57 -16.12
N PRO A 406 14.64 -9.45 -16.87
CA PRO A 406 13.42 -8.78 -17.33
C PRO A 406 12.55 -9.71 -18.18
N ALA A 407 11.28 -9.85 -17.81
CA ALA A 407 10.31 -10.63 -18.56
C ALA A 407 9.62 -9.75 -19.62
N THR A 408 9.25 -10.36 -20.76
CA THR A 408 8.62 -9.61 -21.86
C THR A 408 7.12 -9.49 -21.64
N LEU A 409 6.57 -8.29 -21.57
CA LEU A 409 5.12 -8.07 -21.43
C LEU A 409 4.35 -8.50 -22.69
N VAL A 410 3.17 -9.07 -22.48
CA VAL A 410 2.22 -9.50 -23.50
C VAL A 410 0.92 -8.73 -23.27
N GLY A 411 0.44 -7.98 -24.28
CA GLY A 411 -0.79 -7.19 -24.16
C GLY A 411 -0.66 -5.84 -23.46
N GLY A 412 0.55 -5.45 -23.02
CA GLY A 412 0.83 -4.15 -22.40
C GLY A 412 0.75 -4.18 -20.88
N TRP A 413 0.66 -2.98 -20.28
CA TRP A 413 0.63 -2.80 -18.83
C TRP A 413 -0.82 -2.73 -18.33
N GLY A 414 -1.22 -3.70 -17.51
CA GLY A 414 -2.51 -3.72 -16.82
C GLY A 414 -2.38 -3.26 -15.36
N ASN A 415 -3.49 -2.78 -14.80
CA ASN A 415 -3.50 -2.24 -13.44
C ASN A 415 -3.48 -3.32 -12.36
N ASP A 416 -4.09 -4.46 -12.66
CA ASP A 416 -4.38 -5.57 -11.76
C ASP A 416 -3.93 -6.93 -12.32
N VAL A 417 -3.77 -7.03 -13.64
CA VAL A 417 -3.27 -8.23 -14.34
C VAL A 417 -2.14 -7.84 -15.28
N LEU A 418 -1.01 -8.56 -15.18
CA LEU A 418 0.09 -8.51 -16.15
C LEU A 418 0.32 -9.88 -16.72
N ILE A 419 0.55 -9.96 -18.03
CA ILE A 419 0.93 -11.21 -18.70
C ILE A 419 2.35 -11.00 -19.20
N THR A 420 3.26 -11.91 -18.85
CA THR A 420 4.63 -11.90 -19.36
C THR A 420 4.98 -13.22 -20.02
N ARG A 421 5.87 -13.20 -21.00
CA ARG A 421 6.50 -14.40 -21.56
C ARG A 421 7.81 -14.65 -20.81
N ILE A 422 7.99 -15.89 -20.34
CA ILE A 422 9.21 -16.36 -19.69
C ILE A 422 9.72 -17.63 -20.39
N PRO A 423 11.05 -17.88 -20.41
CA PRO A 423 11.59 -19.05 -21.09
C PRO A 423 11.19 -20.37 -20.41
N GLU A 424 11.27 -21.48 -21.15
CA GLU A 424 10.99 -22.83 -20.62
C GLU A 424 12.01 -23.29 -19.58
N SER A 425 13.28 -22.91 -19.77
CA SER A 425 14.39 -23.29 -18.91
C SER A 425 15.46 -22.18 -18.85
N GLY A 426 16.39 -22.31 -17.90
CA GLY A 426 17.49 -21.37 -17.72
C GLY A 426 17.10 -20.07 -17.02
N PRO A 427 17.94 -19.01 -17.11
CA PRO A 427 17.70 -17.75 -16.43
C PRO A 427 16.34 -17.13 -16.77
N GLY A 428 15.58 -16.74 -15.74
CA GLY A 428 14.24 -16.15 -15.89
C GLY A 428 13.10 -17.13 -16.12
N SER A 429 13.36 -18.45 -16.13
CA SER A 429 12.30 -19.47 -16.25
C SER A 429 11.56 -19.76 -14.94
N ASP A 430 12.19 -19.51 -13.79
CA ASP A 430 11.65 -19.72 -12.44
C ASP A 430 12.40 -18.85 -11.42
N GLY A 431 11.98 -18.86 -10.15
CA GLY A 431 12.65 -18.17 -9.04
C GLY A 431 11.87 -16.95 -8.50
N PRO A 432 12.56 -16.01 -7.83
CA PRO A 432 11.93 -14.80 -7.31
C PRO A 432 11.38 -13.93 -8.43
N VAL A 433 10.11 -13.56 -8.30
CA VAL A 433 9.39 -12.66 -9.20
C VAL A 433 9.09 -11.37 -8.48
N TRP A 434 9.39 -10.25 -9.12
CA TRP A 434 9.07 -8.93 -8.59
C TRP A 434 8.81 -7.93 -9.72
N ILE A 435 8.15 -6.85 -9.34
CA ILE A 435 7.76 -5.76 -10.23
C ILE A 435 8.40 -4.47 -9.73
N GLU A 436 8.81 -3.59 -10.63
CA GLU A 436 9.29 -2.26 -10.27
C GLU A 436 8.56 -1.19 -11.09
N VAL A 437 8.01 -0.21 -10.39
CA VAL A 437 7.27 0.92 -10.96
C VAL A 437 7.77 2.18 -10.28
N ASN A 438 8.12 3.21 -11.06
CA ASN A 438 8.63 4.49 -10.54
C ASN A 438 9.81 4.34 -9.55
N GLY A 439 10.71 3.36 -9.81
CA GLY A 439 11.85 3.06 -8.93
C GLY A 439 11.48 2.32 -7.63
N LYS A 440 10.27 1.77 -7.53
CA LYS A 440 9.76 1.09 -6.33
C LYS A 440 9.48 -0.36 -6.64
N LYS A 441 10.27 -1.24 -6.05
CA LYS A 441 10.16 -2.69 -6.16
C LYS A 441 8.90 -3.19 -5.44
N SER A 442 8.26 -4.28 -5.84
CA SER A 442 7.27 -5.02 -5.05
C SER A 442 7.98 -5.93 -4.05
N LYS A 443 7.22 -6.47 -3.08
CA LYS A 443 7.70 -7.66 -2.37
C LYS A 443 7.88 -8.81 -3.38
N GLU A 444 8.93 -9.62 -3.19
CA GLU A 444 9.16 -10.80 -4.02
C GLU A 444 8.11 -11.87 -3.75
N ARG A 445 7.75 -12.58 -4.81
CA ARG A 445 6.94 -13.80 -4.76
C ARG A 445 7.64 -14.88 -5.57
N PHE A 446 7.57 -16.13 -5.16
CA PHE A 446 8.39 -17.17 -5.80
C PHE A 446 7.57 -18.00 -6.79
N LEU A 447 8.07 -18.09 -8.02
CA LEU A 447 7.67 -19.13 -8.97
C LEU A 447 8.57 -20.34 -8.71
N THR A 448 8.07 -21.34 -7.99
CA THR A 448 8.86 -22.52 -7.63
C THR A 448 9.04 -23.44 -8.84
N SER A 449 10.21 -24.07 -8.94
CA SER A 449 10.52 -25.09 -9.94
C SER A 449 10.74 -26.45 -9.28
N TRP A 450 10.11 -27.47 -9.84
CA TRP A 450 10.28 -28.86 -9.44
C TRP A 450 10.71 -29.68 -10.63
N ARG A 451 11.81 -30.40 -10.46
CA ARG A 451 12.34 -31.31 -11.48
C ARG A 451 12.45 -32.68 -10.87
N GLY A 452 11.98 -33.70 -11.56
CA GLY A 452 12.07 -35.07 -11.06
C GLY A 452 12.17 -36.10 -12.15
N THR A 453 12.61 -37.28 -11.74
CA THR A 453 12.65 -38.46 -12.62
C THR A 453 11.70 -39.52 -12.09
N PHE A 454 10.76 -39.90 -12.94
CA PHE A 454 9.81 -40.97 -12.72
C PHE A 454 10.21 -42.16 -13.59
N THR A 455 10.33 -43.34 -12.99
CA THR A 455 10.58 -44.59 -13.71
C THR A 455 9.45 -45.57 -13.45
N TYR A 456 8.85 -46.11 -14.50
CA TYR A 456 7.81 -47.11 -14.47
C TYR A 456 8.32 -48.39 -15.11
N HIS A 457 8.20 -49.50 -14.39
CA HIS A 457 8.49 -50.83 -14.89
C HIS A 457 7.25 -51.71 -14.71
N TYR A 458 6.73 -52.18 -15.83
CA TYR A 458 5.70 -53.19 -15.89
C TYR A 458 6.32 -54.50 -16.36
N ALA A 459 6.08 -55.56 -15.59
CA ALA A 459 6.31 -56.93 -16.03
C ALA A 459 5.01 -57.71 -15.82
N ASP A 460 4.56 -58.42 -16.85
CA ASP A 460 3.37 -59.24 -16.74
C ASP A 460 3.64 -60.50 -15.90
N SER A 461 2.83 -60.68 -14.87
CA SER A 461 2.93 -61.74 -13.86
C SER A 461 2.60 -63.15 -14.36
N GLN A 462 2.00 -63.25 -15.55
CA GLN A 462 1.48 -64.55 -16.01
C GLN A 462 2.63 -65.53 -16.31
N PRO A 463 2.49 -66.82 -15.95
CA PRO A 463 3.57 -67.80 -16.08
C PRO A 463 4.15 -67.96 -17.51
N ASN A 464 3.37 -67.60 -18.53
CA ASN A 464 3.75 -67.71 -19.94
C ASN A 464 3.95 -66.34 -20.62
N SER A 465 4.14 -65.29 -19.82
CA SER A 465 4.34 -63.94 -20.32
C SER A 465 5.76 -63.44 -20.06
N THR A 466 6.27 -62.72 -21.05
CA THR A 466 7.52 -61.98 -20.98
C THR A 466 7.28 -60.50 -21.30
N LEU A 467 6.01 -60.07 -21.31
CA LEU A 467 5.62 -58.70 -21.62
C LEU A 467 6.23 -57.77 -20.57
N VAL A 468 7.06 -56.86 -21.05
CA VAL A 468 7.70 -55.81 -20.26
C VAL A 468 7.46 -54.44 -20.88
N GLU A 469 7.29 -53.43 -20.05
CA GLU A 469 7.29 -52.03 -20.44
C GLU A 469 8.09 -51.20 -19.42
N ASP A 470 9.08 -50.48 -19.91
CA ASP A 470 9.90 -49.53 -19.18
C ASP A 470 9.59 -48.12 -19.65
N SER A 471 9.40 -47.19 -18.73
CA SER A 471 9.24 -45.78 -19.04
C SER A 471 10.02 -44.92 -18.06
N THR A 472 10.76 -43.93 -18.57
CA THR A 472 11.49 -42.94 -17.78
C THR A 472 11.05 -41.55 -18.20
N ALA A 473 10.35 -40.84 -17.32
CA ALA A 473 9.95 -39.45 -17.52
C ALA A 473 10.82 -38.52 -16.68
N HIS A 474 11.42 -37.51 -17.31
CA HIS A 474 11.99 -36.35 -16.63
C HIS A 474 10.97 -35.22 -16.71
N PHE A 475 10.34 -34.86 -15.60
CA PHE A 475 9.36 -33.78 -15.57
C PHE A 475 9.97 -32.52 -14.97
N HIS A 476 9.48 -31.38 -15.44
CA HIS A 476 9.72 -30.07 -14.88
C HIS A 476 8.37 -29.38 -14.69
N ILE A 477 8.06 -28.93 -13.49
CA ILE A 477 6.78 -28.28 -13.15
C ILE A 477 7.10 -26.94 -12.50
N ARG A 478 6.32 -25.90 -12.83
CA ARG A 478 6.45 -24.57 -12.22
C ARG A 478 5.11 -24.05 -11.78
N MET A 479 5.05 -23.51 -10.57
CA MET A 479 3.87 -22.79 -10.10
C MET A 479 4.21 -21.88 -8.93
N ASP A 480 3.27 -21.00 -8.59
CA ASP A 480 3.27 -20.26 -7.33
C ASP A 480 2.61 -21.14 -6.26
N VAL A 481 3.28 -21.42 -5.15
CA VAL A 481 2.74 -22.25 -4.05
C VAL A 481 2.34 -21.46 -2.82
N ASP A 482 2.58 -20.15 -2.84
CA ASP A 482 2.34 -19.31 -1.69
C ASP A 482 0.83 -19.06 -1.53
N GLN A 483 0.38 -19.03 -0.28
CA GLN A 483 -0.93 -18.47 0.07
C GLN A 483 -0.93 -16.96 -0.19
N TYR A 484 -2.11 -16.35 -0.19
CA TYR A 484 -2.25 -14.91 -0.34
C TYR A 484 -3.39 -14.37 0.53
N ARG A 485 -3.47 -13.03 0.64
CA ARG A 485 -4.61 -12.34 1.25
C ARG A 485 -5.26 -11.39 0.24
N GLU A 486 -6.59 -11.32 0.30
CA GLU A 486 -7.38 -10.33 -0.44
C GLU A 486 -7.22 -8.93 0.16
N THR A 487 -7.35 -8.85 1.47
CA THR A 487 -7.29 -7.62 2.27
C THR A 487 -6.08 -7.65 3.20
N ALA A 488 -5.63 -6.47 3.65
CA ALA A 488 -4.67 -6.37 4.73
C ALA A 488 -5.23 -7.07 5.98
N GLY A 489 -4.42 -7.83 6.71
CA GLY A 489 -4.83 -8.56 7.91
C GLY A 489 -5.92 -9.61 7.74
N GLY A 490 -6.41 -9.84 6.52
CA GLY A 490 -7.48 -10.79 6.22
C GLY A 490 -7.02 -12.24 6.40
N GLN A 491 -7.91 -13.22 6.20
CA GLN A 491 -7.53 -14.63 6.27
C GLN A 491 -6.51 -15.00 5.17
N LEU A 492 -5.62 -15.95 5.45
CA LEU A 492 -4.81 -16.58 4.40
C LEU A 492 -5.74 -17.42 3.54
N LEU A 493 -5.79 -17.10 2.25
CA LEU A 493 -6.49 -17.89 1.28
C LEU A 493 -5.50 -18.84 0.62
N ASP A 494 -5.89 -20.09 0.63
CA ASP A 494 -5.42 -21.05 -0.34
C ASP A 494 -5.86 -20.60 -1.73
N GLN A 495 -4.99 -20.81 -2.71
CA GLN A 495 -5.45 -20.71 -4.09
C GLN A 495 -6.33 -21.93 -4.35
N ASP A 496 -7.34 -21.81 -5.22
CA ASP A 496 -8.04 -23.00 -5.71
C ASP A 496 -7.03 -24.06 -6.17
N PRO A 497 -7.35 -25.36 -6.03
CA PRO A 497 -6.43 -26.42 -6.42
C PRO A 497 -5.81 -26.14 -7.80
N LYS A 498 -4.49 -26.00 -7.83
CA LYS A 498 -3.81 -25.49 -9.01
C LYS A 498 -3.63 -26.60 -10.01
N VAL A 499 -4.40 -26.53 -11.10
CA VAL A 499 -4.11 -27.34 -12.27
C VAL A 499 -2.79 -26.88 -12.85
N PHE A 500 -1.87 -27.82 -13.05
CA PHE A 500 -0.59 -27.54 -13.69
C PHE A 500 -0.35 -28.48 -14.85
N TYR A 501 0.53 -28.04 -15.73
CA TYR A 501 1.10 -28.82 -16.81
C TYR A 501 2.61 -28.87 -16.61
N ALA A 502 3.25 -29.94 -17.11
CA ALA A 502 4.70 -29.95 -17.22
C ALA A 502 5.19 -28.84 -18.17
N ALA A 503 6.34 -28.26 -17.85
CA ALA A 503 7.06 -27.35 -18.72
C ALA A 503 7.55 -28.06 -19.99
N GLY A 504 7.72 -27.29 -21.06
CA GLY A 504 8.09 -27.77 -22.40
C GLY A 504 9.37 -28.58 -22.49
N ASP A 505 10.29 -28.37 -21.54
CA ASP A 505 11.59 -29.07 -21.43
C ASP A 505 11.49 -30.43 -20.71
N SER A 506 10.29 -30.87 -20.35
CA SER A 506 10.05 -32.21 -19.84
C SER A 506 10.24 -33.26 -20.94
N THR A 507 10.71 -34.46 -20.60
CA THR A 507 10.94 -35.55 -21.57
C THR A 507 10.41 -36.90 -21.07
N LEU A 508 10.02 -37.78 -21.99
CA LEU A 508 9.66 -39.17 -21.71
C LEU A 508 10.42 -40.09 -22.68
N LYS A 509 11.00 -41.16 -22.15
CA LYS A 509 11.50 -42.30 -22.91
C LYS A 509 10.71 -43.53 -22.51
N TRP A 510 10.27 -44.34 -23.45
CA TRP A 510 9.66 -45.63 -23.14
C TRP A 510 10.13 -46.73 -24.09
N SER A 511 10.09 -47.96 -23.61
CA SER A 511 10.33 -49.18 -24.38
C SER A 511 9.40 -50.29 -23.89
N CYS A 512 8.83 -51.07 -24.81
CA CYS A 512 8.09 -52.27 -24.48
C CYS A 512 8.59 -53.45 -25.34
N GLY A 513 8.47 -54.66 -24.81
CA GLY A 513 8.98 -55.86 -25.44
C GLY A 513 8.43 -57.14 -24.84
N GLY A 514 8.67 -58.26 -25.51
CA GLY A 514 8.27 -59.59 -25.05
C GLY A 514 6.96 -60.08 -25.67
N GLY A 515 6.45 -61.18 -25.13
CA GLY A 515 5.22 -61.79 -25.60
C GLY A 515 4.62 -62.75 -24.59
N ILE A 516 3.37 -63.11 -24.84
CA ILE A 516 2.55 -64.01 -24.05
C ILE A 516 1.98 -65.11 -24.94
N THR A 517 1.92 -66.33 -24.41
CA THR A 517 1.18 -67.43 -25.05
C THR A 517 -0.13 -67.64 -24.29
N ASP A 518 -1.26 -67.49 -24.97
CA ASP A 518 -2.58 -67.73 -24.37
C ASP A 518 -2.84 -69.23 -24.11
N GLU A 519 -3.93 -69.54 -23.40
CA GLU A 519 -4.32 -70.93 -23.06
C GLU A 519 -4.58 -71.79 -24.31
N GLN A 520 -4.85 -71.16 -25.46
CA GLN A 520 -5.08 -71.81 -26.74
C GLN A 520 -3.78 -72.01 -27.55
N GLY A 521 -2.61 -71.61 -27.00
CA GLY A 521 -1.31 -71.75 -27.65
C GLY A 521 -0.97 -70.62 -28.63
N THR A 522 -1.76 -69.54 -28.66
CA THR A 522 -1.51 -68.40 -29.54
C THR A 522 -0.46 -67.48 -28.92
N TYR A 523 0.62 -67.22 -29.66
CA TYR A 523 1.65 -66.27 -29.25
C TYR A 523 1.30 -64.85 -29.71
N LEU A 524 1.21 -63.94 -28.74
CA LEU A 524 1.09 -62.50 -28.91
C LEU A 524 2.40 -61.84 -28.47
N SER A 525 3.03 -61.03 -29.31
CA SER A 525 4.17 -60.20 -28.87
C SER A 525 3.88 -58.72 -29.09
N TRP A 526 4.48 -57.89 -28.23
CA TRP A 526 4.53 -56.45 -28.42
C TRP A 526 5.99 -56.00 -28.50
N THR A 527 6.27 -55.02 -29.36
CA THR A 527 7.57 -54.33 -29.34
C THR A 527 7.37 -52.87 -29.65
N GLY A 528 8.19 -52.03 -29.03
CA GLY A 528 8.17 -50.60 -29.28
C GLY A 528 9.21 -49.88 -28.45
N HIS A 529 9.72 -48.77 -28.95
CA HIS A 529 10.48 -47.81 -28.16
C HIS A 529 10.29 -46.44 -28.77
N ASN A 530 10.16 -45.41 -27.94
CA ASN A 530 10.08 -44.06 -28.45
C ASN A 530 10.48 -42.99 -27.42
N THR A 531 10.77 -41.82 -27.96
CA THR A 531 10.80 -40.52 -27.27
C THR A 531 9.67 -39.69 -27.85
N PRO A 532 8.41 -39.89 -27.40
CA PRO A 532 7.29 -39.15 -27.96
C PRO A 532 7.49 -37.65 -27.72
N PRO A 533 7.10 -36.79 -28.68
CA PRO A 533 7.08 -35.36 -28.44
C PRO A 533 6.18 -35.06 -27.23
N PHE A 534 6.66 -34.17 -26.36
CA PHE A 534 5.85 -33.66 -25.27
C PHE A 534 4.71 -32.81 -25.82
N VAL A 535 3.48 -33.13 -25.42
CA VAL A 535 2.29 -32.37 -25.80
C VAL A 535 1.72 -31.71 -24.55
N ARG A 536 1.64 -30.37 -24.62
CA ARG A 536 1.27 -29.52 -23.49
C ARG A 536 -0.23 -29.54 -23.16
N HIS A 537 -1.05 -30.25 -23.94
CA HIS A 537 -2.51 -30.24 -23.82
C HIS A 537 -3.11 -31.61 -23.47
N ASN A 538 -4.21 -31.57 -22.71
CA ASN A 538 -5.01 -32.72 -22.26
C ASN A 538 -6.00 -33.23 -23.32
N ILE A 539 -5.94 -32.67 -24.53
CA ILE A 539 -6.66 -33.23 -25.68
C ILE A 539 -5.82 -34.41 -26.12
N LEU A 540 -6.35 -35.63 -25.98
CA LEU A 540 -5.79 -36.88 -26.50
C LEU A 540 -5.07 -36.58 -27.82
N GLY A 541 -3.75 -36.42 -27.73
CA GLY A 541 -2.94 -35.98 -28.84
C GLY A 541 -2.98 -37.01 -29.96
N PRO A 542 -2.41 -36.71 -31.14
CA PRO A 542 -2.16 -37.75 -32.12
C PRO A 542 -1.48 -38.94 -31.44
N SER A 543 -1.89 -40.15 -31.81
CA SER A 543 -1.26 -41.40 -31.37
C SER A 543 0.26 -41.23 -31.46
N ASN A 544 0.95 -41.35 -30.31
CA ASN A 544 2.37 -41.03 -30.04
C ASN A 544 2.68 -39.65 -29.39
N ALA A 545 1.92 -39.23 -28.38
CA ALA A 545 2.20 -38.06 -27.54
C ALA A 545 2.25 -38.43 -26.05
N TRP A 546 2.85 -37.58 -25.22
CA TRP A 546 2.77 -37.73 -23.77
C TRP A 546 2.54 -36.38 -23.07
N THR A 547 1.93 -36.43 -21.88
CA THR A 547 1.68 -35.25 -21.06
C THR A 547 1.82 -35.56 -19.56
N VAL A 548 2.17 -34.55 -18.78
CA VAL A 548 2.07 -34.57 -17.32
C VAL A 548 1.17 -33.42 -16.91
N ASN A 549 0.11 -33.75 -16.21
CA ASN A 549 -0.81 -32.78 -15.65
C ASN A 549 -1.20 -33.21 -14.24
N GLY A 550 -1.54 -32.24 -13.41
CA GLY A 550 -1.89 -32.53 -12.04
C GLY A 550 -2.58 -31.39 -11.36
N VAL A 551 -2.83 -31.61 -10.07
CA VAL A 551 -3.42 -30.64 -9.16
C VAL A 551 -2.51 -30.53 -7.94
N TYR A 552 -2.14 -29.29 -7.59
CA TYR A 552 -1.55 -28.99 -6.30
C TYR A 552 -2.65 -28.50 -5.35
N ASP A 553 -2.82 -29.18 -4.22
CA ASP A 553 -3.68 -28.75 -3.14
C ASP A 553 -2.85 -28.00 -2.09
N PRO A 554 -2.97 -26.66 -2.00
CA PRO A 554 -2.20 -25.87 -1.04
C PRO A 554 -2.63 -26.09 0.42
N ALA A 555 -3.84 -26.59 0.69
CA ALA A 555 -4.31 -26.83 2.07
C ALA A 555 -3.60 -28.05 2.67
N THR A 556 -3.50 -29.11 1.87
CA THR A 556 -2.86 -30.35 2.28
C THR A 556 -1.37 -30.38 1.87
N LYS A 557 -0.94 -29.42 1.05
CA LYS A 557 0.38 -29.32 0.40
C LYS A 557 0.67 -30.49 -0.55
N PHE A 558 -0.32 -31.27 -0.98
CA PHE A 558 -0.09 -32.43 -1.85
C PHE A 558 -0.06 -32.05 -3.33
N LEU A 559 0.78 -32.77 -4.06
CA LEU A 559 0.87 -32.72 -5.52
C LEU A 559 0.38 -34.05 -6.10
N VAL A 560 -0.77 -34.04 -6.75
CA VAL A 560 -1.30 -35.22 -7.45
C VAL A 560 -1.14 -35.02 -8.95
N PHE A 561 -0.52 -35.96 -9.65
CA PHE A 561 -0.33 -35.83 -11.10
C PHE A 561 -0.45 -37.16 -11.83
N ALA A 562 -0.91 -37.09 -13.07
CA ALA A 562 -0.96 -38.19 -13.99
C ALA A 562 0.13 -38.03 -15.05
N VAL A 563 0.75 -39.15 -15.44
CA VAL A 563 1.58 -39.22 -16.63
C VAL A 563 0.80 -40.04 -17.66
N GLN A 564 0.44 -39.41 -18.77
CA GLN A 564 -0.28 -40.07 -19.86
C GLN A 564 0.68 -40.30 -21.02
N ASN A 565 0.75 -41.54 -21.51
CA ASN A 565 1.55 -41.92 -22.68
C ASN A 565 0.63 -42.52 -23.75
N GLY A 566 0.47 -41.85 -24.87
CA GLY A 566 -0.31 -42.30 -26.02
C GLY A 566 0.49 -43.11 -27.04
N GLY A 567 1.51 -43.86 -26.63
CA GLY A 567 2.41 -44.60 -27.53
C GLY A 567 1.70 -45.62 -28.43
N ILE A 568 2.10 -45.68 -29.70
CA ILE A 568 1.64 -46.71 -30.65
C ILE A 568 2.40 -48.01 -30.33
N LYS A 569 1.68 -49.07 -29.99
CA LYS A 569 2.23 -50.41 -29.74
C LYS A 569 1.94 -51.29 -30.96
N THR A 570 2.96 -51.96 -31.49
CA THR A 570 2.74 -52.94 -32.57
C THR A 570 2.54 -54.31 -31.94
N VAL A 571 1.40 -54.95 -32.21
CA VAL A 571 1.08 -56.30 -31.72
C VAL A 571 1.24 -57.29 -32.86
N HIS A 572 2.09 -58.29 -32.67
CA HIS A 572 2.26 -59.38 -33.64
C HIS A 572 1.55 -60.64 -33.14
N ARG A 573 0.72 -61.24 -34.00
CA ARG A 573 0.04 -62.50 -33.73
C ARG A 573 0.55 -63.58 -34.68
N ARG A 574 1.19 -64.63 -34.15
CA ARG A 574 1.76 -65.69 -34.98
C ARG A 574 0.63 -66.49 -35.65
N GLY A 575 0.50 -66.39 -36.99
CA GLY A 575 -0.51 -67.12 -37.78
C GLY A 575 -1.64 -66.25 -38.38
N GLN A 576 -1.64 -64.94 -38.17
CA GLN A 576 -2.47 -63.95 -38.87
C GLN A 576 -1.59 -62.81 -39.41
N ALA A 577 -2.10 -62.02 -40.38
CA ALA A 577 -1.39 -60.84 -40.87
C ALA A 577 -1.16 -59.85 -39.71
N ASP A 578 -0.02 -59.14 -39.71
CA ASP A 578 0.28 -58.11 -38.70
C ASP A 578 -0.87 -57.10 -38.62
N ILE A 579 -1.46 -56.97 -37.44
CA ILE A 579 -2.45 -55.92 -37.17
C ILE A 579 -1.71 -54.82 -36.42
N THR A 580 -1.35 -53.75 -37.13
CA THR A 580 -0.88 -52.52 -36.47
C THR A 580 -2.09 -51.81 -35.87
N GLU A 581 -2.49 -52.18 -34.66
CA GLU A 581 -3.47 -51.40 -33.92
C GLU A 581 -2.78 -50.20 -33.27
N ALA A 582 -3.23 -48.99 -33.58
CA ALA A 582 -2.93 -47.82 -32.76
C ALA A 582 -3.69 -47.96 -31.43
N GLY A 583 -3.14 -48.74 -30.51
CA GLY A 583 -3.69 -48.84 -29.16
C GLY A 583 -3.64 -47.47 -28.49
N THR A 584 -4.73 -47.03 -27.87
CA THR A 584 -4.71 -45.91 -26.94
C THR A 584 -3.82 -46.31 -25.77
N GLY A 585 -2.62 -45.73 -25.68
CA GLY A 585 -1.71 -46.00 -24.57
C GLY A 585 -2.36 -45.73 -23.21
N GLY A 586 -1.91 -46.48 -22.20
CA GLY A 586 -2.52 -46.45 -20.86
C GLY A 586 -2.52 -45.05 -20.26
N THR A 587 -3.64 -44.68 -19.63
CA THR A 587 -3.66 -43.57 -18.68
C THR A 587 -3.23 -44.13 -17.33
N TYR A 588 -2.03 -43.76 -16.87
CA TYR A 588 -1.57 -44.13 -15.55
C TYR A 588 -1.93 -42.98 -14.60
N GLN A 589 -2.96 -43.20 -13.77
CA GLN A 589 -3.24 -42.32 -12.64
C GLN A 589 -2.37 -42.75 -11.47
N MET A 590 -1.44 -41.89 -11.08
CA MET A 590 -0.59 -42.11 -9.92
C MET A 590 -0.96 -41.10 -8.84
N HIS A 591 -1.32 -41.59 -7.66
CA HIS A 591 -1.52 -40.76 -6.48
C HIS A 591 -0.17 -40.68 -5.76
N LEU A 592 0.57 -39.60 -5.98
CA LEU A 592 1.82 -39.38 -5.25
C LEU A 592 1.50 -38.69 -3.93
N PHE A 593 1.67 -39.42 -2.83
CA PHE A 593 1.52 -38.90 -1.48
C PHE A 593 2.85 -38.33 -1.02
N ALA A 594 3.14 -37.08 -1.40
CA ALA A 594 4.25 -36.35 -0.79
C ALA A 594 3.75 -35.71 0.51
N ASP A 595 3.83 -36.43 1.62
CA ASP A 595 3.83 -35.80 2.94
C ASP A 595 5.21 -35.16 3.16
N PHE A 596 5.28 -33.82 3.13
CA PHE A 596 6.53 -33.08 3.24
C PHE A 596 7.19 -33.16 4.64
N SER A 597 6.68 -34.04 5.52
CA SER A 597 7.28 -34.39 6.81
C SER A 597 7.94 -35.79 6.85
N GLY A 598 7.96 -36.57 5.76
CA GLY A 598 8.53 -37.93 5.75
C GLY A 598 9.01 -38.44 4.37
N PRO A 599 9.73 -39.59 4.33
CA PRO A 599 10.19 -40.18 3.08
C PRO A 599 9.02 -40.72 2.22
N PRO A 600 9.11 -40.68 0.88
CA PRO A 600 8.08 -41.22 -0.01
C PRO A 600 7.87 -42.73 0.21
N SER A 601 6.62 -43.19 0.18
CA SER A 601 6.27 -44.60 0.21
C SER A 601 6.06 -45.16 -1.21
N ASP A 602 6.55 -46.38 -1.45
CA ASP A 602 6.29 -47.13 -2.69
C ASP A 602 4.81 -47.52 -2.78
N VAL A 603 4.20 -47.36 -3.97
CA VAL A 603 2.84 -47.83 -4.25
C VAL A 603 2.92 -48.99 -5.24
N SER A 604 2.47 -50.18 -4.82
CA SER A 604 2.33 -51.35 -5.69
C SER A 604 0.84 -51.67 -5.93
N GLN A 605 0.48 -51.88 -7.19
CA GLN A 605 -0.79 -52.51 -7.61
C GLN A 605 -0.46 -53.52 -8.71
N GLY A 606 -0.49 -54.82 -8.39
CA GLY A 606 0.01 -55.90 -9.27
C GLY A 606 1.53 -55.88 -9.46
N ASP A 607 2.07 -56.72 -10.36
CA ASP A 607 3.51 -56.83 -10.68
C ASP A 607 4.11 -55.58 -11.38
N ALA A 608 3.36 -54.48 -11.42
CA ALA A 608 3.85 -53.18 -11.85
C ALA A 608 4.55 -52.47 -10.68
N THR A 609 5.79 -52.02 -10.91
CA THR A 609 6.53 -51.19 -9.96
C THR A 609 6.74 -49.80 -10.54
N ALA A 610 6.20 -48.80 -9.84
CA ALA A 610 6.51 -47.40 -10.08
C ALA A 610 7.58 -46.98 -9.07
N LYS A 611 8.72 -46.47 -9.55
CA LYS A 611 9.80 -45.97 -8.70
C LYS A 611 10.04 -44.50 -8.96
N PHE A 612 10.20 -43.76 -7.87
CA PHE A 612 10.51 -42.35 -7.90
C PHE A 612 11.92 -42.15 -7.31
N SER A 613 12.91 -41.79 -8.15
CA SER A 613 14.33 -41.88 -7.77
C SER A 613 14.98 -40.54 -7.41
N ALA A 614 14.40 -39.41 -7.82
CA ALA A 614 14.89 -38.08 -7.44
C ALA A 614 13.83 -36.99 -7.68
N LEU A 615 13.53 -36.19 -6.65
CA LEU A 615 12.84 -34.89 -6.77
C LEU A 615 13.82 -33.81 -6.35
N THR A 616 14.23 -32.96 -7.29
CA THR A 616 14.92 -31.72 -6.98
C THR A 616 13.88 -30.62 -6.92
N VAL A 617 13.67 -30.10 -5.71
CA VAL A 617 12.90 -28.89 -5.50
C VAL A 617 13.88 -27.73 -5.42
N THR A 618 13.85 -26.84 -6.41
CA THR A 618 14.59 -25.58 -6.30
C THR A 618 13.71 -24.59 -5.52
N TRP A 619 13.81 -24.69 -4.19
CA TRP A 619 13.27 -23.71 -3.24
C TRP A 619 14.42 -22.74 -2.88
N PRO A 620 14.19 -21.43 -2.68
CA PRO A 620 15.19 -20.60 -2.02
C PRO A 620 15.54 -21.20 -0.63
N PRO A 621 16.74 -20.95 -0.06
CA PRO A 621 17.10 -21.51 1.23
C PRO A 621 16.10 -21.11 2.34
N PRO A 622 15.75 -22.03 3.27
CA PRO A 622 14.64 -21.88 4.22
C PRO A 622 14.94 -20.95 5.40
N ASN A 623 15.59 -19.81 5.18
CA ASN A 623 15.83 -18.85 6.26
C ASN A 623 14.60 -17.99 6.63
N THR A 624 13.41 -18.32 6.15
CA THR A 624 12.17 -17.57 6.46
C THR A 624 10.95 -18.41 6.85
N PHE A 625 11.09 -19.72 7.09
CA PHE A 625 10.05 -20.51 7.74
C PHE A 625 10.66 -21.30 8.91
N ARG A 626 10.41 -20.81 10.13
CA ARG A 626 10.44 -21.60 11.37
C ARG A 626 9.06 -21.56 11.98
#